data_AF-A0AAD0YA28-F1
#
_entry.id   AF-A0AAD0YA28-F1
#
_cell.length_a   1.000
_cell.length_b   1.000
_cell.length_c   1.000
_cell.angle_alpha   90.00
_cell.angle_beta   90.00
_cell.angle_gamma   90.00
#
_symmetry.space_group_name_H-M   'P 1'
#
loop_
_entity.id
_entity.type
_entity.pdbx_description
1 polymer ?
#
loop_
_entity_poly.entity_id
_entity_poly.type
_entity_poly.pdbx_seq_one_letter_code
_entity_poly.pdbx_strand_id
1 'polypeptide(L)' 'MKNGRHYAFPNPSNATPGGMTYRQYLVASLAPVMLTNFFSNDAWQNYDDLAHTLAMAVDAIIEAEQETTK' A
#
# COMPACT_ATOMS: atom_id res chain seq x y z
N MET A 1 -24.20 -21.61 7.42
CA MET A 1 -22.78 -21.24 7.52
C MET A 1 -22.54 -20.10 6.54
N LYS A 2 -22.35 -18.86 7.01
CA LYS A 2 -22.04 -17.70 6.15
C LYS A 2 -20.54 -17.74 5.87
N ASN A 3 -20.16 -17.98 4.63
CA ASN A 3 -18.76 -18.03 4.21
C ASN A 3 -18.12 -16.66 4.46
N GLY A 4 -17.21 -16.60 5.43
CA GLY A 4 -16.54 -15.41 5.94
C GLY A 4 -15.58 -14.76 4.94
N ARG A 5 -16.12 -14.23 3.85
CA ARG A 5 -15.39 -13.31 2.97
C ARG A 5 -15.70 -11.88 3.38
N HIS A 6 -15.19 -11.48 4.54
CA HIS A 6 -14.88 -10.08 4.77
C HIS A 6 -13.53 -9.82 4.11
N TYR A 7 -13.53 -9.14 2.96
CA TYR A 7 -12.28 -8.57 2.47
C TYR A 7 -11.82 -7.55 3.50
N ALA A 8 -10.54 -7.60 3.89
CA ALA A 8 -9.96 -6.61 4.81
C ALA A 8 -10.06 -5.16 4.27
N PHE A 9 -10.32 -5.00 2.97
CA PHE A 9 -10.43 -3.72 2.30
C PHE A 9 -11.57 -3.72 1.27
N PRO A 10 -12.25 -2.59 1.04
CA PRO A 10 -13.42 -2.52 0.18
C PRO A 10 -13.06 -2.68 -1.31
N ASN A 11 -13.89 -3.47 -1.98
CA ASN A 11 -14.07 -3.74 -3.42
C ASN A 11 -12.86 -3.70 -4.38
N PRO A 12 -12.58 -4.82 -5.09
CA PRO A 12 -11.70 -4.86 -6.27
C PRO A 12 -12.01 -3.75 -7.29
N SER A 13 -11.00 -2.99 -7.74
CA SER A 13 -11.16 -1.99 -8.79
C SER A 13 -10.72 -2.53 -10.15
N ASN A 14 -11.51 -2.29 -11.19
CA ASN A 14 -11.14 -2.61 -12.59
C ASN A 14 -10.07 -1.66 -13.15
N ALA A 15 -9.76 -0.56 -12.45
CA ALA A 15 -8.74 0.41 -12.84
C ALA A 15 -7.32 -0.04 -12.49
N THR A 16 -7.16 -1.17 -11.78
CA THR A 16 -5.86 -1.72 -11.42
C THR A 16 -5.73 -3.16 -11.92
N PRO A 17 -4.50 -3.66 -12.20
CA PRO A 17 -4.31 -5.04 -12.61
C PRO A 17 -4.87 -6.03 -11.59
N GLY A 18 -5.60 -7.04 -12.04
CA GLY A 18 -6.03 -8.17 -11.20
C GLY A 18 -7.10 -7.86 -10.16
N GLY A 19 -7.81 -6.73 -10.25
CA GLY A 19 -8.85 -6.38 -9.28
C GLY A 19 -8.30 -5.90 -7.94
N MET A 20 -7.13 -5.27 -7.93
CA MET A 20 -6.60 -4.65 -6.72
C MET A 20 -7.41 -3.38 -6.36
N THR A 21 -7.40 -3.02 -5.08
CA THR A 21 -7.78 -1.66 -4.70
C THR A 21 -6.66 -0.69 -5.09
N TYR A 22 -6.96 0.59 -5.24
CA TYR A 22 -5.94 1.60 -5.56
C TYR A 22 -4.81 1.63 -4.51
N ARG A 23 -5.17 1.49 -3.23
CA ARG A 23 -4.22 1.35 -2.12
C ARG A 23 -3.30 0.13 -2.29
N GLN A 24 -3.85 -1.02 -2.66
CA GLN A 24 -3.06 -2.23 -2.93
C GLN A 24 -2.11 -2.06 -4.12
N TYR A 25 -2.57 -1.38 -5.16
CA TYR A 25 -1.73 -1.06 -6.32
C TYR A 25 -0.55 -0.16 -5.93
N LEU A 26 -0.78 0.88 -5.12
CA LEU A 26 0.28 1.75 -4.61
C LEU A 26 1.28 0.97 -3.73
N VAL A 27 0.78 0.13 -2.81
CA VAL A 27 1.64 -0.76 -2.00
C VAL A 27 2.49 -1.66 -2.90
N ALA A 28 1.89 -2.33 -3.89
CA ALA A 28 2.61 -3.21 -4.80
C ALA A 28 3.67 -2.47 -5.64
N SER A 29 3.42 -1.19 -5.94
CA SER A 29 4.34 -0.35 -6.72
C SER A 29 5.51 0.17 -5.87
N LEU A 30 5.26 0.52 -4.61
CA LEU A 30 6.26 1.13 -3.72
C LEU A 30 7.08 0.10 -2.93
N ALA A 31 6.50 -1.05 -2.58
CA ALA A 31 7.15 -2.08 -1.76
C ALA A 31 8.51 -2.53 -2.31
N PRO A 32 8.69 -2.80 -3.62
CA PRO A 32 9.98 -3.22 -4.15
C PRO A 32 11.09 -2.16 -3.97
N VAL A 33 10.75 -0.88 -4.13
CA VAL A 33 11.70 0.24 -3.97
C VAL A 33 12.12 0.38 -2.51
N MET A 34 11.14 0.35 -1.61
CA MET A 34 11.37 0.43 -0.17
C MET A 34 12.17 -0.78 0.35
N LEU A 35 11.86 -2.00 -0.11
CA LEU A 35 12.61 -3.21 0.22
C LEU A 35 14.05 -3.17 -0.31
N THR A 36 14.25 -2.70 -1.54
CA THR A 36 15.60 -2.53 -2.10
C THR A 36 16.41 -1.55 -1.24
N ASN A 37 15.80 -0.45 -0.82
CA ASN A 37 16.42 0.53 0.08
C ASN A 37 16.72 -0.07 1.46
N PHE A 38 15.79 -0.85 2.02
CA PHE A 38 15.93 -1.55 3.30
C PHE A 38 17.11 -2.53 3.29
N PHE A 39 17.26 -3.34 2.24
CA PHE A 39 18.38 -4.28 2.14
C PHE A 39 19.72 -3.61 1.78
N SER A 40 19.67 -2.43 1.17
CA SER A 40 20.88 -1.72 0.71
C SER A 40 21.42 -0.72 1.74
N ASN A 41 20.61 -0.30 2.72
CA ASN A 41 20.98 0.72 3.70
C ASN A 41 20.62 0.27 5.12
N ASP A 42 21.53 0.49 6.07
CA ASP A 42 21.36 0.21 7.51
C ASP A 42 20.42 1.22 8.22
N ALA A 43 19.55 1.88 7.45
CA ALA A 43 18.68 2.95 7.93
C ALA A 43 17.41 2.45 8.64
N TRP A 44 17.16 1.14 8.63
CA TRP A 44 15.91 0.56 9.11
C TRP A 44 16.18 -0.52 10.15
N GLN A 45 15.60 -0.36 11.32
CA GLN A 45 15.89 -1.21 12.48
C GLN A 45 15.15 -2.55 12.44
N ASN A 46 13.98 -2.60 11.81
CA ASN A 46 13.16 -3.80 11.72
C ASN A 46 12.14 -3.73 10.55
N TYR A 47 11.52 -4.87 10.26
CA TYR A 47 10.50 -4.99 9.21
C TYR A 47 9.18 -4.30 9.56
N ASP A 48 8.88 -4.08 10.84
CA ASP A 48 7.65 -3.41 11.28
C ASP A 48 7.70 -1.91 10.94
N ASP A 49 8.85 -1.26 11.16
CA ASP A 49 9.11 0.14 10.80
C ASP A 49 8.98 0.36 9.29
N LEU A 50 9.49 -0.60 8.50
CA LEU A 50 9.34 -0.62 7.05
C LEU A 50 7.87 -0.71 6.63
N ALA A 51 7.15 -1.69 7.19
CA ALA A 51 5.73 -1.90 6.87
C ALA A 51 4.87 -0.70 7.27
N HIS A 52 5.15 -0.11 8.43
CA HIS A 52 4.45 1.08 8.92
C HIS A 52 4.70 2.28 8.01
N THR A 53 5.97 2.52 7.65
CA THR A 53 6.34 3.64 6.77
C THR A 53 5.74 3.50 5.38
N LEU A 54 5.70 2.27 4.84
CA LEU A 54 5.05 2.00 3.56
C LEU A 54 3.54 2.32 3.60
N ALA A 55 2.85 1.90 4.67
CA ALA A 55 1.43 2.19 4.83
C ALA A 55 1.17 3.70 4.92
N MET A 56 1.97 4.42 5.71
CA MET A 56 1.87 5.88 5.84
C MET A 56 2.12 6.61 4.52
N ALA A 57 3.16 6.20 3.77
CA ALA A 57 3.48 6.82 2.49
C ALA A 57 2.33 6.66 1.48
N VAL A 58 1.73 5.47 1.43
CA VAL A 58 0.57 5.19 0.56
C VAL A 58 -0.63 6.05 0.96
N ASP A 59 -0.92 6.18 2.25
CA ASP A 59 -2.06 6.98 2.72
C ASP A 59 -1.87 8.47 2.41
N ALA A 60 -0.66 8.99 2.61
CA ALA A 60 -0.31 10.38 2.28
C ALA A 60 -0.45 10.68 0.78
N ILE A 61 -0.09 9.74 -0.10
CA ILE A 61 -0.30 9.88 -1.55
C ILE A 61 -1.78 9.98 -1.88
N ILE A 62 -2.61 9.08 -1.32
CA ILE A 62 -4.04 9.08 -1.56
C ILE A 62 -4.68 10.38 -1.07
N GLU A 63 -4.28 10.86 0.10
CA GLU A 63 -4.76 12.13 0.66
C GLU A 63 -4.38 13.30 -0.25
N ALA A 64 -3.12 13.41 -0.66
CA ALA A 64 -2.64 14.46 -1.55
C ALA A 64 -3.39 14.45 -2.91
N GLU A 65 -3.61 13.28 -3.50
CA GLU A 65 -4.36 13.15 -4.76
C GLU A 65 -5.82 13.58 -4.61
N GLN A 66 -6.47 13.26 -3.48
CA GLN A 66 -7.84 13.70 -3.19
C GLN A 66 -7.94 15.22 -3.02
N GLU A 67 -6.95 15.85 -2.40
CA GLU A 67 -6.90 17.30 -2.24
C GLU A 67 -6.73 18.02 -3.59
N THR A 68 -5.90 17.48 -4.49
CA THR A 68 -5.68 18.05 -5.83
C THR A 68 -6.87 17.89 -6.79
N THR A 69 -7.82 17.02 -6.45
CA THR A 69 -9.03 16.78 -7.26
C THR A 69 -10.21 17.68 -6.84
N LYS A 70 -10.07 18.46 -5.76
CA LYS A 70 -11.06 19.46 -5.32
C LYS A 70 -10.84 20.82 -5.98
#